data_AF-A0A3B7LA44-F1
#
_entry.id   AF-A0A3B7LA44-F1
#
_cell.length_a   1.000
_cell.length_b   1.000
_cell.length_c   1.000
_cell.angle_alpha   90.00
_cell.angle_beta   90.00
_cell.angle_gamma   90.00
#
_symmetry.space_group_name_H-M   'P 1'
#
loop_
_entity.id
_entity.type
_entity.pdbx_description
1 polymer ?
#
loop_
_entity_poly.entity_id
_entity_poly.type
_entity_poly.pdbx_seq_one_letter_code
_entity_poly.pdbx_strand_id
1 'polypeptide(L)'
;MAMALLLGGCAALPSGDAIVTSSGEWLSRTGEAIGAQRERLAERFSRDDDDLAAQEAEVEALLAQPWIDPLTDFLEANAGEARLAESLVILSRERDRRCAAIAEEYAERPASREALARYRRGYLHSCPADVNAFHARVREEEARLAAVSTPAPESREDESESRREAQAMARRDASDCYLYFTIRNLQQAREACAAPAEQGDARAQHHMGSLAELAGEREEALGWLRLAADGGDDSAAARLEQLSRAGGGETAEAAR
;
A
#
# COMPACT_ATOMS: atom_id res chain seq x y z
N MET A 1 -33.94 95.64 -24.65
CA MET A 1 -34.86 96.01 -23.56
C MET A 1 -36.09 95.12 -23.64
N ALA A 2 -36.11 94.03 -22.88
CA ALA A 2 -37.30 93.35 -22.36
C ALA A 2 -36.82 92.11 -21.60
N MET A 3 -37.15 92.07 -20.31
CA MET A 3 -36.70 91.12 -19.30
C MET A 3 -37.91 90.30 -18.85
N ALA A 4 -37.70 88.99 -18.73
CA ALA A 4 -38.35 88.00 -17.86
C ALA A 4 -39.88 87.75 -17.95
N LEU A 5 -40.27 86.47 -18.00
CA LEU A 5 -40.67 85.71 -16.79
C LEU A 5 -41.06 84.26 -17.14
N LEU A 6 -40.46 83.33 -16.38
CA LEU A 6 -40.74 81.90 -16.34
C LEU A 6 -41.98 81.64 -15.48
N LEU A 7 -42.88 80.77 -15.95
CA LEU A 7 -43.88 80.10 -15.10
C LEU A 7 -43.67 78.59 -15.22
N GLY A 8 -43.26 77.98 -14.11
CA GLY A 8 -43.11 76.54 -13.95
C GLY A 8 -44.45 75.86 -13.69
N GLY A 9 -44.68 74.74 -14.38
CA GLY A 9 -45.77 73.81 -14.08
C GLY A 9 -45.27 72.68 -13.17
N CYS A 10 -46.05 72.37 -12.13
CA CYS A 10 -45.79 71.27 -11.21
C CYS A 10 -45.90 69.93 -11.93
N ALA A 11 -44.81 69.14 -11.92
CA ALA A 11 -44.88 67.72 -12.24
C ALA A 11 -45.51 66.98 -11.04
N ALA A 12 -46.56 66.20 -11.32
CA ALA A 12 -47.20 65.33 -10.35
C ALA A 12 -46.18 64.31 -9.81
N LEU A 13 -46.14 64.14 -8.49
CA LEU A 13 -45.39 63.07 -7.83
C LEU A 13 -45.93 61.71 -8.30
N PRO A 14 -45.06 60.71 -8.56
CA PRO A 14 -45.52 59.36 -8.88
C PRO A 14 -46.27 58.78 -7.67
N SER A 15 -47.43 58.18 -7.94
CA SER A 15 -48.28 57.50 -6.96
C SER A 15 -47.49 56.43 -6.22
N GLY A 16 -47.69 56.32 -4.90
CA GLY A 16 -47.00 55.35 -4.03
C GLY A 16 -47.10 53.88 -4.48
N ASP A 17 -48.09 53.55 -5.32
CA ASP A 17 -48.29 52.20 -5.88
C ASP A 17 -47.13 51.71 -6.76
N ALA A 18 -46.41 52.59 -7.45
CA ALA A 18 -45.30 52.21 -8.35
C ALA A 18 -43.98 51.87 -7.61
N ILE A 19 -43.83 52.34 -6.36
CA ILE A 19 -42.65 52.07 -5.53
C ILE A 19 -42.83 50.76 -4.76
N VAL A 20 -44.07 50.41 -4.41
CA VAL A 20 -44.39 49.16 -3.72
C VAL A 20 -44.28 47.96 -4.68
N THR A 21 -44.63 48.11 -5.96
CA THR A 21 -44.50 47.03 -6.95
C THR A 21 -43.05 46.69 -7.30
N SER A 22 -42.17 47.68 -7.51
CA SER A 22 -40.77 47.40 -7.86
C SER A 22 -39.97 46.82 -6.68
N SER A 23 -40.30 47.22 -5.45
CA SER A 23 -39.74 46.64 -4.23
C SER A 23 -40.21 45.19 -4.02
N GLY A 24 -41.47 44.89 -4.38
CA GLY A 24 -42.03 43.54 -4.35
C GLY A 24 -41.34 42.59 -5.34
N GLU A 25 -41.14 43.01 -6.59
CA GLU A 25 -40.49 42.19 -7.62
C GLU A 25 -39.02 41.86 -7.28
N TRP A 26 -38.29 42.81 -6.68
CA TRP A 26 -36.91 42.57 -6.23
C TRP A 26 -36.86 41.59 -5.04
N LEU A 27 -37.76 41.73 -4.06
CA LEU A 27 -37.90 40.80 -2.93
C LEU A 27 -38.32 39.38 -3.38
N SER A 28 -39.20 39.26 -4.38
CA SER A 28 -39.59 37.97 -4.97
C SER A 28 -38.42 37.31 -5.70
N ARG A 29 -37.70 38.05 -6.55
CA ARG A 29 -36.57 37.51 -7.33
C ARG A 29 -35.39 37.10 -6.45
N THR A 30 -35.15 37.82 -5.35
CA THR A 30 -34.15 37.45 -4.34
C THR A 30 -34.60 36.26 -3.48
N GLY A 31 -35.88 36.20 -3.12
CA GLY A 31 -36.48 35.05 -2.44
C GLY A 31 -36.40 33.76 -3.27
N GLU A 32 -36.66 33.84 -4.58
CA GLU A 32 -36.54 32.72 -5.53
C GLU A 32 -35.09 32.24 -5.66
N ALA A 33 -34.12 33.16 -5.73
CA ALA A 33 -32.70 32.80 -5.82
C ALA A 33 -32.19 32.09 -4.56
N ILE A 34 -32.62 32.55 -3.37
CA ILE A 34 -32.30 31.92 -2.08
C ILE A 34 -33.02 30.58 -1.95
N GLY A 35 -34.27 30.48 -2.39
CA GLY A 35 -35.04 29.24 -2.44
C GLY A 35 -34.35 28.17 -3.29
N ALA A 36 -33.97 28.53 -4.52
CA ALA A 36 -33.25 27.62 -5.43
C ALA A 36 -31.85 27.24 -4.92
N GLN A 37 -31.17 28.10 -4.16
CA GLN A 37 -29.92 27.73 -3.50
C GLN A 37 -30.16 26.74 -2.35
N ARG A 38 -31.19 26.95 -1.53
CA ARG A 38 -31.58 26.06 -0.44
C ARG A 38 -31.99 24.68 -0.94
N GLU A 39 -32.75 24.62 -2.03
CA GLU A 39 -33.15 23.36 -2.67
C GLU A 39 -31.93 22.58 -3.17
N ARG A 40 -30.99 23.22 -3.87
CA ARG A 40 -29.75 22.56 -4.34
C ARG A 40 -28.87 22.05 -3.19
N LEU A 41 -28.80 22.80 -2.08
CA LEU A 41 -28.11 22.34 -0.87
C LEU A 41 -28.82 21.12 -0.27
N ALA A 42 -30.14 21.15 -0.15
CA ALA A 42 -30.92 20.01 0.35
C ALA A 42 -30.78 18.77 -0.56
N GLU A 43 -30.79 18.93 -1.88
CA GLU A 43 -30.54 17.85 -2.85
C GLU A 43 -29.13 17.27 -2.70
N ARG A 44 -28.11 18.10 -2.47
CA ARG A 44 -26.74 17.63 -2.22
C ARG A 44 -26.65 16.82 -0.93
N PHE A 45 -27.20 17.32 0.17
CA PHE A 45 -27.21 16.59 1.44
C PHE A 45 -27.97 15.26 1.33
N SER A 46 -29.12 15.25 0.65
CA SER A 46 -29.89 14.02 0.44
C SER A 46 -29.10 12.99 -0.38
N ARG A 47 -28.37 13.46 -1.40
CA ARG A 47 -27.50 12.59 -2.21
C ARG A 47 -26.32 12.05 -1.40
N ASP A 48 -25.70 12.88 -0.56
CA ASP A 48 -24.61 12.45 0.33
C ASP A 48 -25.12 11.39 1.34
N ASP A 49 -26.34 11.54 1.87
CA ASP A 49 -26.98 10.56 2.76
C ASP A 49 -27.29 9.23 2.03
N ASP A 50 -27.81 9.30 0.80
CA ASP A 50 -28.06 8.12 -0.03
C ASP A 50 -26.74 7.38 -0.37
N ASP A 51 -25.68 8.12 -0.68
CA ASP A 51 -24.35 7.56 -1.00
C ASP A 51 -23.72 6.88 0.24
N LEU A 52 -23.96 7.42 1.45
CA LEU A 52 -23.53 6.79 2.71
C LEU A 52 -24.30 5.51 3.00
N ALA A 53 -25.64 5.54 2.85
CA ALA A 53 -26.47 4.35 3.06
C ALA A 53 -26.12 3.22 2.07
N ALA A 54 -25.80 3.55 0.83
CA ALA A 54 -25.33 2.59 -0.16
C ALA A 54 -23.98 1.97 0.22
N GLN A 55 -23.04 2.78 0.73
CA GLN A 55 -21.73 2.31 1.22
C GLN A 55 -21.88 1.38 2.43
N GLU A 56 -22.73 1.74 3.40
CA GLU A 56 -23.01 0.89 4.56
C GLU A 56 -23.61 -0.46 4.14
N ALA A 57 -24.56 -0.46 3.21
CA ALA A 57 -25.17 -1.68 2.69
C ALA A 57 -24.16 -2.58 1.96
N GLU A 58 -23.19 -1.99 1.24
CA GLU A 58 -22.11 -2.74 0.59
C GLU A 58 -21.19 -3.41 1.62
N VAL A 59 -20.79 -2.67 2.66
CA VAL A 59 -19.99 -3.19 3.77
C VAL A 59 -20.73 -4.32 4.50
N GLU A 60 -22.02 -4.16 4.75
CA GLU A 60 -22.85 -5.20 5.37
C GLU A 60 -22.93 -6.45 4.49
N ALA A 61 -23.12 -6.29 3.17
CA ALA A 61 -23.14 -7.40 2.23
C ALA A 61 -21.81 -8.18 2.20
N LEU A 62 -20.68 -7.47 2.26
CA LEU A 62 -19.34 -8.05 2.35
C LEU A 62 -19.12 -8.82 3.65
N LEU A 63 -19.66 -8.35 4.76
CA LEU A 63 -19.60 -9.05 6.04
C LEU A 63 -20.51 -10.29 6.07
N ALA A 64 -21.67 -10.22 5.42
CA ALA A 64 -22.66 -11.30 5.41
C ALA A 64 -22.22 -12.55 4.62
N GLN A 65 -21.38 -12.38 3.59
CA GLN A 65 -20.83 -13.50 2.84
C GLN A 65 -19.74 -14.25 3.63
N PRO A 66 -19.48 -15.55 3.34
CA PRO A 66 -18.45 -16.33 4.03
C PRO A 66 -17.04 -16.16 3.45
N TRP A 67 -16.91 -15.55 2.26
CA TRP A 67 -15.67 -15.52 1.49
C TRP A 67 -14.66 -14.49 2.01
N ILE A 68 -13.37 -14.81 1.92
CA ILE A 68 -12.29 -13.93 2.39
C ILE A 68 -11.83 -12.98 1.28
N ASP A 69 -11.66 -13.49 0.06
CA ASP A 69 -11.10 -12.72 -1.07
C ASP A 69 -11.85 -11.41 -1.38
N PRO A 70 -13.20 -11.36 -1.39
CA PRO A 70 -13.84 -10.08 -1.68
C PRO A 70 -13.65 -9.04 -0.55
N LEU A 71 -13.37 -9.47 0.69
CA LEU A 71 -12.94 -8.53 1.74
C LEU A 71 -11.57 -7.94 1.41
N THR A 72 -10.63 -8.79 1.00
CA THR A 72 -9.29 -8.39 0.59
C THR A 72 -9.33 -7.43 -0.60
N ASP A 73 -10.08 -7.78 -1.65
CA ASP A 73 -10.22 -6.96 -2.85
C ASP A 73 -10.82 -5.58 -2.52
N PHE A 74 -11.84 -5.54 -1.65
CA PHE A 74 -12.44 -4.27 -1.23
C PHE A 74 -11.48 -3.41 -0.41
N LEU A 75 -10.74 -4.03 0.53
CA LEU A 75 -9.73 -3.33 1.33
C LEU A 75 -8.62 -2.73 0.46
N GLU A 76 -8.16 -3.46 -0.56
CA GLU A 76 -7.14 -2.99 -1.50
C GLU A 76 -7.66 -1.87 -2.40
N ALA A 77 -8.86 -2.02 -2.95
CA ALA A 77 -9.46 -1.03 -3.85
C ALA A 77 -9.75 0.31 -3.16
N ASN A 78 -10.01 0.28 -1.85
CA ASN A 78 -10.40 1.45 -1.06
C ASN A 78 -9.31 1.92 -0.08
N ALA A 79 -8.06 1.46 -0.26
CA ALA A 79 -6.96 1.83 0.62
C ALA A 79 -6.76 3.36 0.64
N GLY A 80 -6.87 3.95 1.84
CA GLY A 80 -6.70 5.40 2.05
C GLY A 80 -7.95 6.24 1.81
N GLU A 81 -9.10 5.64 1.50
CA GLU A 81 -10.37 6.38 1.42
C GLU A 81 -10.82 6.83 2.81
N ALA A 82 -10.69 8.13 3.08
CA ALA A 82 -10.95 8.69 4.41
C ALA A 82 -12.38 8.47 4.89
N ARG A 83 -13.37 8.46 3.98
CA ARG A 83 -14.78 8.21 4.33
C ARG A 83 -15.04 6.78 4.77
N LEU A 84 -14.25 5.81 4.29
CA LEU A 84 -14.41 4.40 4.63
C LEU A 84 -13.49 3.96 5.78
N ALA A 85 -12.68 4.84 6.36
CA ALA A 85 -11.64 4.49 7.32
C ALA A 85 -12.13 3.56 8.47
N GLU A 86 -13.30 3.83 9.05
CA GLU A 86 -13.89 2.99 10.09
C GLU A 86 -14.33 1.62 9.56
N SER A 87 -15.01 1.60 8.41
CA SER A 87 -15.45 0.37 7.75
C SER A 87 -14.27 -0.52 7.34
N LEU A 88 -13.18 0.07 6.83
CA LEU A 88 -11.97 -0.67 6.47
C LEU A 88 -11.35 -1.37 7.68
N VAL A 89 -11.39 -0.77 8.88
CA VAL A 89 -10.93 -1.41 10.12
C VAL A 89 -11.80 -2.61 10.47
N ILE A 90 -13.13 -2.49 10.33
CA ILE A 90 -14.07 -3.58 10.61
C ILE A 90 -13.84 -4.75 9.62
N LEU A 91 -13.78 -4.45 8.33
CA LEU A 91 -13.56 -5.45 7.28
C LEU A 91 -12.20 -6.14 7.41
N SER A 92 -11.14 -5.40 7.74
CA SER A 92 -9.81 -5.99 7.98
C SER A 92 -9.85 -6.97 9.14
N ARG A 93 -10.51 -6.62 10.26
CA ARG A 93 -10.64 -7.52 11.41
C ARG A 93 -11.41 -8.79 11.06
N GLU A 94 -12.47 -8.68 10.25
CA GLU A 94 -13.23 -9.86 9.83
C GLU A 94 -12.42 -10.73 8.85
N ARG A 95 -11.67 -10.13 7.93
CA ARG A 95 -10.73 -10.86 7.06
C ARG A 95 -9.73 -11.64 7.91
N ASP A 96 -9.09 -10.98 8.87
CA ASP A 96 -8.07 -11.58 9.73
C ASP A 96 -8.67 -12.70 10.59
N ARG A 97 -9.89 -12.52 11.12
CA ARG A 97 -10.63 -13.56 11.85
C ARG A 97 -10.88 -14.79 10.99
N ARG A 98 -11.29 -14.61 9.73
CA ARG A 98 -11.53 -15.72 8.79
C ARG A 98 -10.22 -16.42 8.41
N CYS A 99 -9.15 -15.67 8.17
CA CYS A 99 -7.82 -16.23 7.94
C CYS A 99 -7.34 -17.08 9.12
N ALA A 100 -7.50 -16.58 10.35
CA ALA A 100 -7.13 -17.32 11.56
C ALA A 100 -7.89 -18.66 11.68
N ALA A 101 -9.20 -18.68 11.37
CA ALA A 101 -9.98 -19.92 11.38
C ALA A 101 -9.47 -20.96 10.36
N ILE A 102 -9.06 -20.51 9.17
CA ILE A 102 -8.42 -21.39 8.18
C ILE A 102 -7.04 -21.84 8.68
N ALA A 103 -6.28 -20.96 9.31
CA ALA A 103 -4.97 -21.30 9.87
C ALA A 103 -5.07 -22.38 10.96
N GLU A 104 -6.10 -22.35 11.80
CA GLU A 104 -6.41 -23.41 12.77
C GLU A 104 -6.67 -24.75 12.08
N GLU A 105 -7.48 -24.77 11.01
CA GLU A 105 -7.71 -25.99 10.22
C GLU A 105 -6.41 -26.54 9.61
N TYR A 106 -5.54 -25.68 9.09
CA TYR A 106 -4.24 -26.08 8.55
C TYR A 106 -3.20 -26.41 9.64
N ALA A 107 -3.41 -26.00 10.89
CA ALA A 107 -2.54 -26.39 12.00
C ALA A 107 -2.60 -27.90 12.23
N GLU A 108 -3.79 -28.49 12.11
CA GLU A 108 -4.04 -29.93 12.29
C GLU A 108 -3.58 -30.79 11.11
N ARG A 109 -3.35 -30.19 9.94
CA ARG A 109 -2.91 -30.90 8.73
C ARG A 109 -1.41 -31.24 8.78
N PRO A 110 -0.97 -32.34 8.14
CA PRO A 110 0.43 -32.69 8.07
C PRO A 110 1.22 -31.63 7.30
N ALA A 111 2.35 -31.22 7.86
CA ALA A 111 3.28 -30.26 7.27
C ALA A 111 3.97 -30.88 6.03
N SER A 112 3.29 -30.85 4.90
CA SER A 112 3.72 -31.48 3.65
C SER A 112 3.62 -30.52 2.47
N ARG A 113 4.41 -30.77 1.42
CA ARG A 113 4.37 -29.99 0.17
C ARG A 113 2.98 -29.97 -0.47
N GLU A 114 2.25 -31.08 -0.40
CA GLU A 114 0.90 -31.17 -0.94
C GLU A 114 -0.08 -30.27 -0.17
N ALA A 115 -0.06 -30.34 1.17
CA ALA A 115 -0.90 -29.48 2.01
C ALA A 115 -0.57 -28.00 1.79
N LEU A 116 0.72 -27.65 1.69
CA LEU A 116 1.17 -26.29 1.40
C LEU A 116 0.69 -25.79 0.03
N ALA A 117 0.77 -26.63 -1.01
CA ALA A 117 0.32 -26.27 -2.36
C ALA A 117 -1.20 -26.01 -2.39
N ARG A 118 -1.98 -26.78 -1.62
CA ARG A 118 -3.41 -26.55 -1.43
C ARG A 118 -3.67 -25.24 -0.68
N TYR A 119 -2.92 -24.99 0.40
CA TYR A 119 -3.05 -23.77 1.19
C TYR A 119 -2.77 -22.52 0.32
N ARG A 120 -1.63 -22.51 -0.39
CA ARG A 120 -1.23 -21.42 -1.29
C ARG A 120 -2.28 -21.14 -2.36
N ARG A 121 -2.83 -22.17 -3.00
CA ARG A 121 -3.81 -21.99 -4.07
C ARG A 121 -5.10 -21.33 -3.57
N GLY A 122 -5.54 -21.65 -2.36
CA GLY A 122 -6.82 -21.19 -1.84
C GLY A 122 -6.75 -19.86 -1.08
N TYR A 123 -5.62 -19.55 -0.45
CA TYR A 123 -5.59 -18.52 0.59
C TYR A 123 -4.37 -17.58 0.52
N LEU A 124 -3.48 -17.72 -0.46
CA LEU A 124 -2.28 -16.86 -0.54
C LEU A 124 -2.62 -15.39 -0.77
N HIS A 125 -3.70 -15.09 -1.50
CA HIS A 125 -4.15 -13.72 -1.74
C HIS A 125 -4.56 -13.03 -0.44
N SER A 126 -5.49 -13.65 0.29
CA SER A 126 -6.08 -13.03 1.49
C SER A 126 -5.31 -13.27 2.79
N CYS A 127 -4.60 -14.40 2.92
CA CYS A 127 -3.97 -14.86 4.15
C CYS A 127 -2.46 -15.19 3.96
N PRO A 128 -1.65 -14.29 3.36
CA PRO A 128 -0.26 -14.60 3.02
C PRO A 128 0.62 -14.93 4.23
N ALA A 129 0.37 -14.28 5.39
CA ALA A 129 1.13 -14.53 6.61
C ALA A 129 0.96 -15.97 7.12
N ASP A 130 -0.28 -16.46 7.20
CA ASP A 130 -0.58 -17.81 7.67
C ASP A 130 -0.07 -18.89 6.71
N VAL A 131 -0.18 -18.64 5.40
CA VAL A 131 0.38 -19.52 4.37
C VAL A 131 1.91 -19.61 4.48
N ASN A 132 2.58 -18.50 4.77
CA ASN A 132 4.03 -18.46 4.96
C ASN A 132 4.46 -19.14 6.28
N ALA A 133 3.68 -19.00 7.35
CA ALA A 133 3.91 -19.74 8.59
C ALA A 133 3.78 -21.26 8.37
N PHE A 134 2.78 -21.70 7.59
CA PHE A 134 2.67 -23.11 7.21
C PHE A 134 3.85 -23.57 6.35
N HIS A 135 4.32 -22.74 5.41
CA HIS A 135 5.52 -23.04 4.61
C HIS A 135 6.76 -23.26 5.47
N ALA A 136 6.97 -22.44 6.50
CA ALA A 136 8.07 -22.61 7.45
C ALA A 136 7.99 -23.97 8.18
N ARG A 137 6.81 -24.37 8.65
CA ARG A 137 6.60 -25.71 9.24
C ARG A 137 6.94 -26.84 8.28
N VAL A 138 6.58 -26.73 7.00
CA VAL A 138 6.96 -27.75 5.98
C VAL A 138 8.46 -27.83 5.83
N ARG A 139 9.17 -26.69 5.82
CA ARG A 139 10.64 -26.67 5.74
C ARG A 139 11.29 -27.35 6.94
N GLU A 140 10.80 -27.09 8.14
CA GLU A 140 11.27 -27.74 9.38
C GLU A 140 11.01 -29.25 9.37
N GLU A 141 9.83 -29.67 8.89
CA GLU A 141 9.48 -31.07 8.72
C GLU A 141 10.43 -31.78 7.76
N GLU A 142 10.64 -31.20 6.58
CA GLU A 142 11.55 -31.74 5.56
C GLU A 142 12.99 -31.84 6.09
N ALA A 143 13.46 -30.83 6.82
CA ALA A 143 14.78 -30.85 7.44
C ALA A 143 14.88 -31.96 8.51
N ARG A 144 13.85 -32.15 9.33
CA ARG A 144 13.82 -33.21 10.36
C ARG A 144 13.83 -34.60 9.73
N LEU A 145 13.04 -34.82 8.68
CA LEU A 145 13.00 -36.09 7.95
C LEU A 145 14.33 -36.38 7.24
N ALA A 146 14.97 -35.34 6.70
CA ALA A 146 16.31 -35.46 6.12
C ALA A 146 17.34 -35.88 7.18
N ALA A 147 17.36 -35.22 8.35
CA ALA A 147 18.30 -35.52 9.44
C ALA A 147 18.14 -36.94 10.02
N VAL A 148 16.93 -37.51 10.00
CA VAL A 148 16.68 -38.90 10.42
C VAL A 148 17.12 -39.92 9.36
N SER A 149 17.19 -39.52 8.10
CA SER A 149 17.51 -40.40 6.97
C SER A 149 19.00 -40.50 6.67
N THR A 150 19.84 -39.64 7.23
CA THR A 150 21.30 -39.64 7.03
C THR A 150 21.98 -40.60 8.01
N PRO A 151 22.67 -41.68 7.57
CA PRO A 151 23.53 -42.47 8.45
C PRO A 151 24.73 -41.63 8.91
N ALA A 152 25.21 -41.88 10.14
CA ALA A 152 26.39 -41.23 10.69
C ALA A 152 27.62 -41.43 9.76
N PRO A 153 28.30 -40.36 9.33
CA PRO A 153 29.27 -40.46 8.23
C PRO A 153 30.68 -40.82 8.67
N GLU A 154 31.32 -41.70 7.90
CA GLU A 154 32.76 -41.95 7.92
C GLU A 154 33.52 -40.79 7.24
N SER A 155 34.62 -40.37 7.86
CA SER A 155 34.92 -38.95 8.14
C SER A 155 35.74 -38.17 7.11
N ARG A 156 35.58 -38.40 5.80
CA ARG A 156 36.27 -37.55 4.78
C ARG A 156 35.48 -37.21 3.51
N GLU A 157 34.54 -38.05 3.09
CA GLU A 157 33.69 -37.75 1.92
C GLU A 157 32.53 -36.81 2.30
N ASP A 158 32.06 -36.94 3.53
CA ASP A 158 30.94 -36.20 4.11
C ASP A 158 31.17 -34.69 4.28
N GLU A 159 32.37 -34.24 4.63
CA GLU A 159 32.65 -32.80 4.63
C GLU A 159 32.62 -32.20 3.20
N SER A 160 33.01 -32.98 2.19
CA SER A 160 32.99 -32.54 0.79
C SER A 160 31.55 -32.43 0.30
N GLU A 161 30.70 -33.40 0.63
CA GLU A 161 29.29 -33.43 0.26
C GLU A 161 28.50 -32.35 1.02
N SER A 162 28.68 -32.24 2.33
CA SER A 162 28.11 -31.18 3.16
C SER A 162 28.53 -29.78 2.66
N ARG A 163 29.79 -29.58 2.26
CA ARG A 163 30.23 -28.31 1.64
C ARG A 163 29.56 -28.05 0.29
N ARG A 164 29.34 -29.09 -0.53
CA ARG A 164 28.63 -28.95 -1.82
C ARG A 164 27.15 -28.63 -1.62
N GLU A 165 26.51 -29.25 -0.64
CA GLU A 165 25.12 -28.97 -0.28
C GLU A 165 24.96 -27.56 0.28
N ALA A 166 25.85 -27.14 1.18
CA ALA A 166 25.88 -25.77 1.68
C ALA A 166 26.07 -24.74 0.54
N GLN A 167 26.97 -25.02 -0.40
CA GLN A 167 27.15 -24.17 -1.60
C GLN A 167 25.91 -24.20 -2.50
N ALA A 168 25.24 -25.34 -2.64
CA ALA A 168 24.02 -25.44 -3.43
C ALA A 168 22.86 -24.67 -2.79
N MET A 169 22.75 -24.69 -1.46
CA MET A 169 21.78 -23.86 -0.73
C MET A 169 22.11 -22.38 -0.85
N ALA A 170 23.36 -21.97 -0.63
CA ALA A 170 23.77 -20.57 -0.79
C ALA A 170 23.46 -20.03 -2.20
N ARG A 171 23.65 -20.85 -3.25
CA ARG A 171 23.27 -20.49 -4.63
C ARG A 171 21.76 -20.36 -4.81
N ARG A 172 20.96 -21.20 -4.13
CA ARG A 172 19.49 -21.11 -4.18
C ARG A 172 19.00 -19.86 -3.46
N ASP A 173 19.53 -19.58 -2.28
CA ASP A 173 19.16 -18.40 -1.50
C ASP A 173 19.50 -17.11 -2.27
N ALA A 174 20.67 -17.06 -2.92
CA ALA A 174 21.03 -15.97 -3.83
C ALA A 174 20.06 -15.87 -5.03
N SER A 175 19.64 -17.00 -5.60
CA SER A 175 18.66 -17.03 -6.69
C SER A 175 17.29 -16.48 -6.27
N ASP A 176 16.83 -16.81 -5.07
CA ASP A 176 15.55 -16.32 -4.53
C ASP A 176 15.60 -14.80 -4.32
N CYS A 177 16.70 -14.28 -3.76
CA CYS A 177 16.96 -12.84 -3.67
C CYS A 177 16.79 -12.16 -5.04
N TYR A 178 17.47 -12.66 -6.07
CA TYR A 178 17.43 -12.05 -7.40
C TYR A 178 16.03 -12.13 -8.02
N LEU A 179 15.34 -13.25 -7.84
CA LEU A 179 13.99 -13.43 -8.37
C LEU A 179 13.01 -12.45 -7.74
N TYR A 180 12.94 -12.41 -6.40
CA TYR A 180 12.03 -11.52 -5.69
C TYR A 180 12.31 -10.04 -6.00
N PHE A 181 13.57 -9.66 -6.08
CA PHE A 181 13.96 -8.32 -6.49
C PHE A 181 13.50 -7.99 -7.92
N THR A 182 13.70 -8.92 -8.86
CA THR A 182 13.33 -8.76 -10.28
C THR A 182 11.82 -8.60 -10.45
N ILE A 183 11.02 -9.39 -9.73
CA ILE A 183 9.55 -9.30 -9.76
C ILE A 183 9.00 -8.17 -8.87
N ARG A 184 9.87 -7.36 -8.27
CA ARG A 184 9.54 -6.20 -7.42
C ARG A 184 8.75 -6.55 -6.15
N ASN A 185 8.91 -7.75 -5.61
CA ASN A 185 8.41 -8.07 -4.28
C ASN A 185 9.43 -7.60 -3.22
N LEU A 186 9.34 -6.33 -2.82
CA LEU A 186 10.38 -5.67 -2.03
C LEU A 186 10.57 -6.29 -0.63
N GLN A 187 9.49 -6.73 0.03
CA GLN A 187 9.57 -7.35 1.35
C GLN A 187 10.28 -8.71 1.27
N GLN A 188 9.84 -9.59 0.36
CA GLN A 188 10.49 -10.90 0.19
C GLN A 188 11.91 -10.77 -0.36
N ALA A 189 12.17 -9.75 -1.20
CA ALA A 189 13.52 -9.46 -1.67
C ALA A 189 14.44 -9.07 -0.51
N ARG A 190 13.99 -8.20 0.41
CA ARG A 190 14.81 -7.79 1.57
C ARG A 190 15.17 -8.98 2.45
N GLU A 191 14.22 -9.86 2.72
CA GLU A 191 14.45 -11.07 3.51
C GLU A 191 15.38 -12.05 2.79
N ALA A 192 15.10 -12.36 1.52
CA ALA A 192 15.87 -13.33 0.75
C ALA A 192 17.29 -12.84 0.43
N CYS A 193 17.50 -11.53 0.29
CA CYS A 193 18.82 -10.96 -0.01
C CYS A 193 19.73 -10.83 1.20
N ALA A 194 19.20 -10.83 2.43
CA ALA A 194 20.00 -10.60 3.64
C ALA A 194 21.16 -11.59 3.78
N ALA A 195 20.88 -12.90 3.81
CA ALA A 195 21.92 -13.92 4.02
C ALA A 195 22.95 -14.00 2.87
N PRO A 196 22.56 -13.99 1.58
CA PRO A 196 23.53 -13.91 0.48
C PRO A 196 24.38 -12.63 0.51
N ALA A 197 23.80 -11.49 0.88
CA ALA A 197 24.53 -10.22 0.97
C ALA A 197 25.57 -10.24 2.09
N GLU A 198 25.21 -10.77 3.27
CA GLU A 198 26.13 -10.98 4.39
C GLU A 198 27.27 -11.96 4.03
N GLN A 199 26.99 -12.94 3.18
CA GLN A 199 28.00 -13.89 2.67
C GLN A 199 28.90 -13.33 1.56
N GLY A 200 28.71 -12.06 1.17
CA GLY A 200 29.58 -11.39 0.20
C GLY A 200 29.11 -11.46 -1.24
N ASP A 201 27.86 -11.88 -1.50
CA ASP A 201 27.32 -11.84 -2.86
C ASP A 201 27.08 -10.40 -3.30
N ALA A 202 27.94 -9.90 -4.19
CA ALA A 202 27.95 -8.50 -4.64
C ALA A 202 26.60 -8.06 -5.24
N ARG A 203 25.91 -8.96 -5.95
CA ARG A 203 24.60 -8.64 -6.55
C ARG A 203 23.50 -8.57 -5.49
N ALA A 204 23.51 -9.47 -4.50
CA ALA A 204 22.57 -9.41 -3.39
C ALA A 204 22.80 -8.15 -2.52
N GLN A 205 24.06 -7.77 -2.30
CA GLN A 205 24.41 -6.51 -1.65
C GLN A 205 23.90 -5.30 -2.44
N HIS A 206 24.03 -5.29 -3.76
CA HIS A 206 23.45 -4.23 -4.60
C HIS A 206 21.92 -4.18 -4.47
N HIS A 207 21.24 -5.32 -4.45
CA HIS A 207 19.80 -5.38 -4.23
C HIS A 207 19.40 -4.87 -2.83
N MET A 208 20.11 -5.25 -1.77
CA MET A 208 19.92 -4.70 -0.43
C MET A 208 20.10 -3.18 -0.41
N GLY A 209 21.14 -2.67 -1.08
CA GLY A 209 21.36 -1.24 -1.23
C GLY A 209 20.19 -0.53 -1.91
N SER A 210 19.70 -1.10 -3.02
CA SER A 210 18.54 -0.57 -3.74
C SER A 210 17.25 -0.59 -2.91
N LEU A 211 17.04 -1.66 -2.11
CA LEU A 211 15.88 -1.78 -1.22
C LEU A 211 15.92 -0.75 -0.09
N ALA A 212 17.09 -0.54 0.51
CA ALA A 212 17.31 0.49 1.51
C ALA A 212 17.08 1.90 0.94
N GLU A 213 17.52 2.17 -0.30
CA GLU A 213 17.22 3.45 -0.96
C GLU A 213 15.71 3.67 -1.13
N LEU A 214 14.97 2.65 -1.55
CA LEU A 214 13.51 2.71 -1.69
C LEU A 214 12.80 2.91 -0.35
N ALA A 215 13.37 2.40 0.74
CA ALA A 215 12.90 2.62 2.10
C ALA A 215 13.32 3.97 2.71
N GLY A 216 14.11 4.77 2.00
CA GLY A 216 14.66 6.04 2.51
C GLY A 216 15.81 5.86 3.53
N GLU A 217 16.34 4.65 3.67
CA GLU A 217 17.40 4.27 4.61
C GLU A 217 18.79 4.56 3.99
N ARG A 218 19.08 5.86 3.79
CA ARG A 218 20.24 6.31 3.01
C ARG A 218 21.59 5.73 3.47
N GLU A 219 21.87 5.70 4.77
CA GLU A 219 23.16 5.21 5.28
C GLU A 219 23.32 3.70 5.06
N GLU A 220 22.25 2.93 5.25
CA GLU A 220 22.23 1.49 4.98
C GLU A 220 22.45 1.22 3.48
N ALA A 221 21.77 2.00 2.62
CA ALA A 221 21.98 1.94 1.18
C ALA A 221 23.44 2.20 0.78
N LEU A 222 24.05 3.26 1.31
CA LEU A 222 25.46 3.57 1.05
C LEU A 222 26.40 2.47 1.54
N GLY A 223 26.10 1.85 2.69
CA GLY A 223 26.86 0.71 3.23
C GLY A 223 26.85 -0.49 2.27
N TRP A 224 25.66 -0.93 1.88
CA TRP A 224 25.52 -2.08 0.99
C TRP A 224 26.06 -1.84 -0.43
N LEU A 225 25.83 -0.65 -0.99
CA LEU A 225 26.34 -0.29 -2.31
C LEU A 225 27.88 -0.22 -2.35
N ARG A 226 28.53 0.19 -1.25
CA ARG A 226 30.00 0.12 -1.12
C ARG A 226 30.50 -1.32 -1.16
N LEU A 227 29.90 -2.21 -0.36
CA LEU A 227 30.29 -3.63 -0.34
C LEU A 227 30.12 -4.27 -1.72
N ALA A 228 29.00 -3.99 -2.39
CA ALA A 228 28.73 -4.50 -3.74
C ALA A 228 29.76 -3.97 -4.77
N ALA A 229 30.11 -2.68 -4.70
CA ALA A 229 31.12 -2.06 -5.55
C ALA A 229 32.51 -2.65 -5.31
N ASP A 230 32.90 -2.86 -4.06
CA ASP A 230 34.16 -3.52 -3.67
C ASP A 230 34.18 -4.99 -4.14
N GLY A 231 33.01 -5.62 -4.21
CA GLY A 231 32.78 -6.93 -4.81
C GLY A 231 32.74 -6.96 -6.34
N GLY A 232 32.92 -5.82 -7.01
CA GLY A 232 33.00 -5.69 -8.46
C GLY A 232 31.67 -5.47 -9.18
N ASP A 233 30.59 -5.08 -8.49
CA ASP A 233 29.34 -4.67 -9.13
C ASP A 233 29.44 -3.21 -9.62
N ASP A 234 29.74 -3.04 -10.91
CA ASP A 234 29.85 -1.73 -11.58
C ASP A 234 28.55 -0.90 -11.48
N SER A 235 27.39 -1.56 -11.45
CA SER A 235 26.10 -0.87 -11.34
C SER A 235 25.90 -0.31 -9.93
N ALA A 236 26.31 -1.07 -8.91
CA ALA A 236 26.34 -0.59 -7.54
C ALA A 236 27.34 0.56 -7.36
N ALA A 237 28.52 0.49 -7.97
CA ALA A 237 29.51 1.57 -7.96
C ALA A 237 28.95 2.88 -8.55
N ALA A 238 28.29 2.79 -9.70
CA ALA A 238 27.63 3.94 -10.32
C ALA A 238 26.51 4.51 -9.44
N ARG A 239 25.71 3.64 -8.80
CA ARG A 239 24.63 4.07 -7.91
C ARG A 239 25.15 4.70 -6.62
N LEU A 240 26.18 4.14 -6.03
CA LEU A 240 26.88 4.67 -4.86
C LEU A 240 27.36 6.11 -5.11
N GLU A 241 27.95 6.36 -6.29
CA GLU A 241 28.45 7.69 -6.64
C GLU A 241 27.31 8.70 -6.76
N GLN A 242 26.20 8.32 -7.40
CA GLN A 242 24.99 9.15 -7.50
C GLN A 242 24.42 9.49 -6.12
N LEU A 243 24.23 8.46 -5.27
CA LEU A 243 23.66 8.63 -3.94
C LEU A 243 24.56 9.49 -3.06
N SER A 244 25.88 9.32 -3.15
CA SER A 244 26.86 10.13 -2.42
C SER A 244 26.80 11.61 -2.83
N ARG A 245 26.71 11.91 -4.13
CA ARG A 245 26.59 13.29 -4.63
C ARG A 245 25.29 13.97 -4.21
N ALA A 246 24.17 13.24 -4.19
CA ALA A 246 22.86 13.79 -3.82
C ALA A 246 22.80 14.32 -2.37
N GLY A 247 23.56 13.74 -1.44
CA GLY A 247 23.61 14.22 -0.04
C GLY A 247 24.69 15.27 0.24
N GLY A 248 25.60 15.53 -0.71
CA GLY A 248 26.63 16.56 -0.58
C GLY A 248 26.16 17.97 -0.99
N GLY A 249 24.96 18.09 -1.55
CA GLY A 249 24.38 19.36 -2.00
C GLY A 249 23.87 20.25 -0.87
N GLU A 250 23.32 19.67 0.20
CA GLU A 250 22.76 20.43 1.34
C GLU A 250 23.85 21.14 2.18
N THR A 251 25.10 20.68 2.12
CA THR A 251 26.22 21.32 2.83
C THR A 251 26.94 22.39 2.02
N ALA A 252 26.71 22.47 0.71
CA ALA A 252 27.41 23.41 -0.17
C ALA A 252 26.69 24.77 -0.32
N GLU A 253 25.38 24.83 -0.06
CA GLU A 253 24.60 26.07 -0.12
C GLU A 253 24.59 26.86 1.21
N ALA A 254 25.04 26.25 2.31
CA ALA A 254 25.20 26.92 3.61
C ALA A 254 26.58 27.60 3.81
N ALA A 255 27.44 27.61 2.78
CA ALA A 255 28.81 28.13 2.86
C ALA A 255 29.15 29.18 1.76
N ARG A 256 28.14 29.83 1.17
CA ARG A 256 28.30 31.04 0.34
C ARG A 256 27.44 32.17 0.89
#